data_AF-Q7RD23-F1
#
_entry.id   AF-Q7RD23-F1
#
_cell.length_a   1.000
_cell.length_b   1.000
_cell.length_c   1.000
_cell.angle_alpha   90.00
_cell.angle_beta   90.00
_cell.angle_gamma   90.00
#
_symmetry.space_group_name_H-M   'P 1'
#
loop_
_entity.id
_entity.type
_entity.pdbx_description
1 polymer ?
#
loop_
_entity_poly.entity_id
_entity_poly.type
_entity_poly.pdbx_seq_one_letter_code
_entity_poly.pdbx_strand_id
1 'polypeptide(L)'
;MRNNIENVNVQLEQKISNSFGTGEKLEMKFHDFLSLLEEGNTNYYLNTQYIKENAYHPSDLCNSITHQMINYLPKELDIMGNLELYQYNIWLGNNDDKNLKTFLHHDYHDNIYVLLEDKLLDDETIENSIDKAEHKLNTLEDSILSYRIRKSKFRHKENARNDIPNHFCLINTSDRTSEDCIFDDNTEVENKYIEICINKGDILYLPCGWFHEVKSFSNEKWC
;
A
#
# COMPACT_ATOMS: atom_id res chain seq x y z
N MET A 1 -12.06 -8.51 15.87
CA MET A 1 -12.68 -8.63 14.53
C MET A 1 -13.83 -9.67 14.41
N ARG A 2 -13.62 -10.95 14.76
CA ARG A 2 -14.51 -12.10 14.45
C ARG A 2 -15.99 -11.98 14.86
N ASN A 3 -16.28 -11.39 16.02
CA ASN A 3 -17.66 -11.31 16.55
C ASN A 3 -18.52 -10.22 15.88
N ASN A 4 -17.90 -9.28 15.15
CA ASN A 4 -18.58 -8.11 14.58
C ASN A 4 -18.73 -8.20 13.05
N ILE A 5 -18.23 -9.29 12.44
CA ILE A 5 -18.19 -9.47 10.98
C ILE A 5 -18.84 -10.81 10.64
N GLU A 6 -19.74 -10.79 9.65
CA GLU A 6 -20.42 -11.97 9.17
C GLU A 6 -19.45 -12.96 8.52
N ASN A 7 -19.77 -14.26 8.64
CA ASN A 7 -18.94 -15.32 8.08
C ASN A 7 -19.20 -15.52 6.57
N VAL A 8 -18.77 -14.54 5.78
CA VAL A 8 -18.93 -14.52 4.32
C VAL A 8 -17.78 -15.26 3.62
N ASN A 9 -17.97 -15.61 2.35
CA ASN A 9 -16.88 -16.13 1.52
C ASN A 9 -15.91 -15.00 1.19
N VAL A 10 -14.62 -15.30 1.24
CA VAL A 10 -13.53 -14.42 0.85
C VAL A 10 -12.59 -15.17 -0.09
N GLN A 11 -11.93 -14.43 -0.97
CA GLN A 11 -10.91 -14.95 -1.85
C GLN A 11 -9.55 -14.48 -1.32
N LEU A 12 -8.75 -15.45 -0.89
CA LEU A 12 -7.38 -15.23 -0.46
C LEU A 12 -6.45 -15.35 -1.65
N GLU A 13 -5.30 -14.68 -1.57
CA GLU A 13 -4.23 -14.80 -2.53
C GLU A 13 -3.00 -15.40 -1.86
N GLN A 14 -2.34 -16.32 -2.57
CA GLN A 14 -1.07 -16.87 -2.14
C GLN A 14 0.02 -15.80 -2.19
N LYS A 15 0.81 -15.70 -1.12
CA LYS A 15 1.99 -14.85 -1.10
C LYS A 15 3.09 -15.43 -1.96
N ILE A 16 3.50 -14.66 -2.96
CA ILE A 16 4.65 -14.96 -3.80
C ILE A 16 5.53 -13.70 -3.82
N SER A 17 6.80 -13.85 -3.43
CA SER A 17 7.75 -12.74 -3.43
C SER A 17 7.88 -12.16 -4.84
N ASN A 18 7.88 -10.82 -4.95
CA ASN A 18 7.86 -10.13 -6.24
C ASN A 18 6.75 -10.68 -7.15
N SER A 19 5.51 -10.82 -6.65
CA SER A 19 4.36 -11.34 -7.41
C SER A 19 3.03 -11.09 -6.66
N PHE A 20 2.94 -9.97 -5.93
CA PHE A 20 1.66 -9.56 -5.32
C PHE A 20 0.62 -9.27 -6.41
N GLY A 21 -0.60 -9.76 -6.23
CA GLY A 21 -1.68 -9.71 -7.20
C GLY A 21 -1.73 -10.90 -8.18
N THR A 22 -0.72 -11.78 -8.18
CA THR A 22 -0.59 -12.86 -9.18
C THR A 22 -0.55 -14.27 -8.57
N GLY A 23 -0.68 -14.38 -7.24
CA GLY A 23 -0.71 -15.67 -6.55
C GLY A 23 -1.97 -16.49 -6.87
N GLU A 24 -1.90 -17.80 -6.60
CA GLU A 24 -3.08 -18.65 -6.68
C GLU A 24 -4.16 -18.17 -5.70
N LYS A 25 -5.42 -18.26 -6.15
CA LYS A 25 -6.56 -17.75 -5.40
C LYS A 25 -7.28 -18.89 -4.68
N LEU A 26 -7.49 -18.74 -3.38
CA LEU A 26 -8.17 -19.72 -2.54
C LEU A 26 -9.45 -19.11 -1.96
N GLU A 27 -10.60 -19.70 -2.27
CA GLU A 27 -11.87 -19.28 -1.65
C GLU A 27 -12.11 -20.03 -0.35
N MET A 28 -12.45 -19.30 0.72
CA MET A 28 -12.87 -19.87 2.00
C MET A 28 -13.76 -18.92 2.79
N LYS A 29 -14.22 -19.36 3.96
CA LYS A 29 -14.95 -18.50 4.89
C LYS A 29 -14.01 -17.54 5.62
N PHE A 30 -14.46 -16.31 5.81
CA PHE A 30 -13.65 -15.28 6.49
C PHE A 30 -13.25 -15.70 7.90
N HIS A 31 -14.15 -16.36 8.65
CA HIS A 31 -13.84 -16.82 10.00
C HIS A 31 -12.82 -17.97 9.99
N ASP A 32 -12.81 -18.80 8.95
CA ASP A 32 -11.80 -19.86 8.81
C ASP A 32 -10.44 -19.23 8.50
N PHE A 33 -10.41 -18.19 7.66
CA PHE A 33 -9.19 -17.41 7.42
C PHE A 33 -8.65 -16.76 8.70
N LEU A 34 -9.50 -16.17 9.54
CA LEU A 34 -9.06 -15.65 10.84
C LEU A 34 -8.44 -16.74 11.72
N SER A 35 -9.04 -17.94 11.77
CA SER A 35 -8.45 -19.07 12.48
C SER A 35 -7.10 -19.50 11.88
N LEU A 36 -6.94 -19.51 10.56
CA LEU A 36 -5.64 -19.78 9.93
C LEU A 36 -4.58 -18.76 10.34
N LEU A 37 -4.94 -17.47 10.45
CA LEU A 37 -4.02 -16.45 10.93
C LEU A 37 -3.66 -16.65 12.40
N GLU A 38 -4.62 -17.01 13.25
CA GLU A 38 -4.40 -17.36 14.67
C GLU A 38 -3.46 -18.58 14.82
N GLU A 39 -3.54 -19.53 13.88
CA GLU A 39 -2.65 -20.70 13.80
C GLU A 39 -1.26 -20.38 13.22
N GLY A 40 -1.02 -19.12 12.79
CA GLY A 40 0.27 -18.66 12.29
C GLY A 40 0.47 -18.81 10.78
N ASN A 41 -0.60 -18.92 9.98
CA ASN A 41 -0.48 -18.97 8.52
C ASN A 41 0.15 -17.70 7.95
N THR A 42 1.21 -17.86 7.15
CA THR A 42 1.88 -16.78 6.41
C THR A 42 1.77 -16.94 4.89
N ASN A 43 1.24 -18.06 4.41
CA ASN A 43 1.17 -18.38 2.98
C ASN A 43 0.11 -17.59 2.22
N TYR A 44 -0.94 -17.13 2.90
CA TYR A 44 -2.07 -16.46 2.27
C TYR A 44 -2.30 -15.09 2.90
N TYR A 45 -2.88 -14.20 2.10
CA TYR A 45 -3.42 -12.93 2.57
C TYR A 45 -4.73 -12.62 1.89
N LEU A 46 -5.53 -11.80 2.55
CA LEU A 46 -6.73 -11.21 1.98
C LEU A 46 -6.35 -9.87 1.35
N ASN A 47 -6.76 -9.69 0.09
CA ASN A 47 -6.74 -8.42 -0.62
C ASN A 47 -8.13 -8.17 -1.21
N THR A 48 -8.77 -7.08 -0.83
CA THR A 48 -10.15 -6.76 -1.24
C THR A 48 -10.27 -5.85 -2.44
N GLN A 49 -9.16 -5.55 -3.13
CA GLN A 49 -9.13 -4.58 -4.24
C GLN A 49 -9.97 -4.95 -5.45
N TYR A 50 -10.28 -6.23 -5.63
CA TYR A 50 -11.01 -6.71 -6.80
C TYR A 50 -12.52 -6.66 -6.54
N ILE A 51 -13.17 -5.67 -7.13
CA ILE A 51 -14.62 -5.57 -7.23
C ILE A 51 -15.05 -5.66 -8.69
N LYS A 52 -16.34 -5.93 -8.93
CA LYS A 52 -16.86 -5.94 -10.29
C LYS A 52 -16.74 -4.53 -10.86
N GLU A 53 -16.33 -4.41 -12.10
CA GLU A 53 -16.21 -3.13 -12.78
C GLU A 53 -16.77 -3.22 -14.21
N ASN A 54 -17.16 -2.08 -14.76
CA ASN A 54 -17.47 -1.95 -16.18
C ASN A 54 -16.40 -1.07 -16.85
N ALA A 55 -16.54 -0.78 -18.15
CA ALA A 55 -15.56 -0.01 -18.90
C ALA A 55 -15.33 1.43 -18.42
N TYR A 56 -16.15 1.92 -17.48
CA TYR A 56 -16.15 3.30 -17.01
C TYR A 56 -15.91 3.43 -15.51
N HIS A 57 -16.39 2.50 -14.69
CA HIS A 57 -16.28 2.59 -13.24
C HIS A 57 -16.49 1.23 -12.53
N PRO A 58 -16.00 1.09 -11.28
CA PRO A 58 -16.34 -0.01 -10.40
C PRO A 58 -17.83 -0.02 -10.05
N SER A 59 -18.38 -1.20 -9.75
CA SER A 59 -19.79 -1.39 -9.41
C SER A 59 -20.16 -0.91 -8.01
N ASP A 60 -19.16 -0.70 -7.14
CA ASP A 60 -19.31 -0.33 -5.73
C ASP A 60 -18.03 0.38 -5.25
N LEU A 61 -18.02 0.91 -4.03
CA LEU A 61 -16.83 1.50 -3.40
C LEU A 61 -15.89 0.44 -2.81
N CYS A 62 -16.40 -0.75 -2.48
CA CYS A 62 -15.60 -1.82 -1.88
C CYS A 62 -16.33 -3.17 -1.95
N ASN A 63 -15.63 -4.23 -1.57
CA ASN A 63 -16.26 -5.55 -1.49
C ASN A 63 -17.07 -5.73 -0.19
N SER A 64 -17.84 -6.83 -0.12
CA SER A 64 -18.77 -7.08 0.99
C SER A 64 -18.11 -7.21 2.37
N ILE A 65 -16.87 -7.69 2.44
CA ILE A 65 -16.14 -7.81 3.70
C ILE A 65 -15.61 -6.43 4.12
N THR A 66 -15.06 -5.66 3.19
CA THR A 66 -14.62 -4.29 3.43
C THR A 66 -15.79 -3.41 3.87
N HIS A 67 -16.95 -3.52 3.23
CA HIS A 67 -18.15 -2.77 3.63
C HIS A 67 -18.53 -2.97 5.11
N GLN A 68 -18.36 -4.19 5.65
CA GLN A 68 -18.63 -4.46 7.06
C GLN A 68 -17.59 -3.83 8.01
N MET A 69 -16.36 -3.64 7.53
CA MET A 69 -15.23 -3.10 8.29
C MET A 69 -15.18 -1.57 8.27
N ILE A 70 -15.50 -0.95 7.14
CA ILE A 70 -15.35 0.50 6.92
C ILE A 70 -16.49 1.35 7.49
N ASN A 71 -17.55 0.76 8.05
CA ASN A 71 -18.66 1.52 8.63
C ASN A 71 -18.22 2.52 9.71
N TYR A 72 -17.03 2.33 10.28
CA TYR A 72 -16.43 3.19 11.29
C TYR A 72 -15.35 4.14 10.74
N LEU A 73 -15.00 4.05 9.45
CA LEU A 73 -14.01 4.92 8.83
C LEU A 73 -14.67 6.22 8.33
N PRO A 74 -13.94 7.35 8.35
CA PRO A 74 -14.43 8.60 7.81
C PRO A 74 -14.76 8.44 6.33
N LYS A 75 -15.95 8.88 5.92
CA LYS A 75 -16.40 8.81 4.51
C LYS A 75 -15.84 9.93 3.66
N GLU A 76 -15.39 11.00 4.31
CA GLU A 76 -14.78 12.19 3.74
C GLU A 76 -13.53 12.50 4.56
N LEU A 77 -12.50 12.97 3.88
CA LEU A 77 -11.25 13.38 4.51
C LEU A 77 -11.04 14.85 4.17
N ASP A 78 -11.20 15.73 5.16
CA ASP A 78 -11.12 17.18 4.97
C ASP A 78 -9.81 17.61 4.29
N ILE A 79 -8.70 16.92 4.61
CA ILE A 79 -7.37 17.16 4.00
C ILE A 79 -7.35 16.93 2.48
N MET A 80 -8.26 16.11 1.96
CA MET A 80 -8.36 15.81 0.53
C MET A 80 -9.27 16.81 -0.21
N GLY A 81 -9.86 17.77 0.48
CA GLY A 81 -10.66 18.84 -0.09
C GLY A 81 -11.84 18.32 -0.92
N ASN A 82 -11.83 18.57 -2.22
CA ASN A 82 -12.90 18.17 -3.13
C ASN A 82 -12.67 16.80 -3.81
N LEU A 83 -11.64 16.05 -3.40
CA LEU A 83 -11.41 14.71 -3.94
C LEU A 83 -12.47 13.75 -3.39
N GLU A 84 -13.07 12.98 -4.29
CA GLU A 84 -14.01 11.93 -3.93
C GLU A 84 -13.28 10.62 -3.75
N LEU A 85 -13.68 9.86 -2.74
CA LEU A 85 -13.16 8.53 -2.54
C LEU A 85 -13.57 7.61 -3.70
N TYR A 86 -12.57 7.02 -4.35
CA TYR A 86 -12.79 6.07 -5.44
C TYR A 86 -13.07 4.64 -4.96
N GLN A 87 -12.27 4.12 -4.00
CA GLN A 87 -12.39 2.75 -3.51
C GLN A 87 -11.80 2.56 -2.10
N TYR A 88 -12.37 1.64 -1.31
CA TYR A 88 -11.75 1.12 -0.07
C TYR A 88 -11.23 -0.30 -0.28
N ASN A 89 -9.98 -0.52 0.14
CA ASN A 89 -9.30 -1.80 0.09
C ASN A 89 -8.75 -2.18 1.47
N ILE A 90 -8.75 -3.46 1.77
CA ILE A 90 -8.22 -4.05 2.99
C ILE A 90 -7.24 -5.13 2.60
N TRP A 91 -6.07 -5.04 3.22
CA TRP A 91 -4.99 -6.00 3.12
C TRP A 91 -4.78 -6.61 4.51
N LEU A 92 -4.96 -7.92 4.64
CA LEU A 92 -4.88 -8.63 5.91
C LEU A 92 -4.14 -9.95 5.77
N GLY A 93 -3.12 -10.18 6.59
CA GLY A 93 -2.44 -11.47 6.70
C GLY A 93 -1.14 -11.37 7.50
N ASN A 94 -0.61 -12.51 7.94
CA ASN A 94 0.64 -12.53 8.69
C ASN A 94 1.85 -12.57 7.78
N ASN A 95 2.90 -11.78 8.05
CA ASN A 95 4.17 -11.89 7.36
C ASN A 95 5.34 -11.93 8.34
N ASP A 96 6.14 -12.99 8.26
CA ASP A 96 7.41 -13.16 8.96
C ASP A 96 8.63 -13.04 8.02
N ASP A 97 8.42 -13.12 6.70
CA ASP A 97 9.48 -12.97 5.71
C ASP A 97 9.82 -11.51 5.45
N LYS A 98 10.95 -11.09 6.04
CA LYS A 98 11.59 -9.77 5.93
C LYS A 98 11.91 -9.32 4.49
N ASN A 99 12.01 -10.26 3.56
CA ASN A 99 12.38 -10.00 2.17
C ASN A 99 11.18 -9.94 1.24
N LEU A 100 9.99 -10.28 1.73
CA LEU A 100 8.77 -10.24 0.93
C LEU A 100 8.37 -8.78 0.68
N LYS A 101 8.51 -8.35 -0.57
CA LYS A 101 8.13 -7.02 -1.03
C LYS A 101 7.25 -7.07 -2.27
N THR A 102 6.39 -6.06 -2.43
CA THR A 102 5.68 -5.85 -3.68
C THR A 102 6.65 -5.57 -4.81
N PHE A 103 6.23 -5.77 -6.06
CA PHE A 103 6.95 -5.16 -7.17
C PHE A 103 6.92 -3.65 -7.04
N LEU A 104 7.97 -2.99 -7.52
CA LEU A 104 7.99 -1.55 -7.72
C LEU A 104 6.98 -1.18 -8.80
N HIS A 105 5.96 -0.44 -8.41
CA HIS A 105 4.91 0.02 -9.33
C HIS A 105 4.39 1.37 -8.88
N HIS A 106 3.61 2.03 -9.74
CA HIS A 106 2.81 3.18 -9.36
C HIS A 106 1.34 2.92 -9.65
N ASP A 107 0.47 3.59 -8.91
CA ASP A 107 -0.95 3.61 -9.20
C ASP A 107 -1.33 4.84 -10.03
N TYR A 108 -2.54 4.78 -10.58
CA TYR A 108 -3.16 5.89 -11.29
C TYR A 108 -4.04 6.75 -10.37
N HIS A 109 -4.12 6.41 -9.09
CA HIS A 109 -4.91 7.10 -8.08
C HIS A 109 -4.03 7.65 -6.96
N ASP A 110 -4.53 8.68 -6.31
CA ASP A 110 -4.04 9.11 -5.01
C ASP A 110 -4.44 8.07 -3.96
N ASN A 111 -3.48 7.60 -3.17
CA ASN A 111 -3.68 6.55 -2.19
C ASN A 111 -3.50 7.07 -0.76
N ILE A 112 -4.33 6.57 0.15
CA ILE A 112 -4.19 6.79 1.58
C ILE A 112 -4.05 5.44 2.26
N TYR A 113 -2.85 5.13 2.72
CA TYR A 113 -2.55 3.92 3.47
C TYR A 113 -2.74 4.19 4.96
N VAL A 114 -3.54 3.34 5.60
CA VAL A 114 -3.79 3.40 7.04
C VAL A 114 -3.45 2.05 7.66
N LEU A 115 -2.59 2.04 8.67
CA LEU A 115 -2.25 0.81 9.40
C LEU A 115 -3.12 0.67 10.66
N LEU A 116 -4.03 -0.30 10.63
CA LEU A 116 -5.04 -0.56 11.67
C LEU A 116 -4.66 -1.71 12.63
N GLU A 117 -5.19 -1.67 13.86
CA GLU A 117 -5.21 -2.80 14.81
C GLU A 117 -6.68 -3.22 15.10
N ASP A 118 -6.86 -4.41 15.70
CA ASP A 118 -8.13 -4.97 16.22
C ASP A 118 -8.95 -4.02 17.13
N LYS A 119 -8.35 -2.93 17.59
CA LYS A 119 -9.07 -1.80 18.20
C LYS A 119 -9.17 -0.67 17.18
N LEU A 120 -10.42 -0.38 16.82
CA LEU A 120 -10.84 0.82 16.09
C LEU A 120 -10.00 2.01 16.54
N LEU A 121 -9.37 2.68 15.58
CA LEU A 121 -8.63 3.93 15.80
C LEU A 121 -9.57 4.91 16.51
N ASP A 122 -9.13 5.44 17.64
CA ASP A 122 -9.76 6.62 18.23
C ASP A 122 -9.31 7.88 17.47
N ASP A 123 -10.15 8.91 17.51
CA ASP A 123 -9.92 10.17 16.78
C ASP A 123 -8.57 10.81 17.15
N GLU A 124 -8.13 10.66 18.40
CA GLU A 124 -6.84 11.16 18.90
C GLU A 124 -5.64 10.49 18.20
N THR A 125 -5.71 9.19 17.92
CA THR A 125 -4.67 8.48 17.18
C THR A 125 -4.57 8.98 15.73
N ILE A 126 -5.72 9.24 15.09
CA ILE A 126 -5.80 9.76 13.73
C ILE A 126 -5.17 11.16 13.65
N GLU A 127 -5.53 12.05 14.57
CA GLU A 127 -5.05 13.44 14.61
C GLU A 127 -3.52 13.51 14.80
N ASN A 128 -2.97 12.74 15.74
CA ASN A 128 -1.53 12.67 15.98
C ASN A 128 -0.73 12.18 14.75
N SER A 129 -1.31 11.27 13.97
CA SER A 129 -0.69 10.74 12.77
C SER A 129 -0.75 11.70 11.58
N ILE A 130 -1.81 12.52 11.49
CA ILE A 130 -1.91 13.63 10.53
C ILE A 130 -0.80 14.66 10.83
N ASP A 131 -0.67 15.12 12.08
CA ASP A 131 0.35 16.11 12.47
C ASP A 131 1.78 15.65 12.12
N LYS A 132 2.07 14.37 12.36
CA LYS A 132 3.37 13.76 12.04
C LYS A 132 3.62 13.70 10.54
N ALA A 133 2.58 13.45 9.73
CA ALA A 133 2.67 13.44 8.28
C ALA A 133 2.93 14.85 7.73
N GLU A 134 2.22 15.86 8.24
CA GLU A 134 2.40 17.26 7.84
C GLU A 134 3.82 17.77 8.12
N HIS A 135 4.40 17.43 9.28
CA HIS A 135 5.76 17.82 9.60
C HIS A 135 6.81 17.22 8.64
N LYS A 136 6.62 15.95 8.25
CA LYS A 136 7.48 15.29 7.26
C LYS A 136 7.30 15.88 5.86
N LEU A 137 6.07 16.20 5.47
CA LEU A 137 5.77 16.82 4.18
C LEU A 137 6.49 18.16 4.03
N ASN A 138 6.40 19.03 5.04
CA ASN A 138 7.07 20.33 5.04
C ASN A 138 8.60 20.19 4.85
N THR A 139 9.21 19.20 5.51
CA THR A 139 10.66 18.91 5.36
C THR A 139 11.01 18.43 3.93
N LEU A 140 10.09 17.72 3.28
CA LEU A 140 10.27 17.18 1.94
C LEU A 140 10.02 18.22 0.84
N GLU A 141 9.05 19.11 1.01
CA GLU A 141 8.73 20.18 0.05
C GLU A 141 9.93 21.12 -0.18
N ASP A 142 10.66 21.46 0.89
CA ASP A 142 11.90 22.23 0.81
C ASP A 142 12.98 21.53 -0.05
N SER A 143 12.96 20.20 -0.07
CA SER A 143 13.90 19.37 -0.84
C SER A 143 13.46 19.15 -2.30
N ILE A 144 12.16 19.02 -2.55
CA ILE A 144 11.59 18.72 -3.89
C ILE A 144 11.71 19.91 -4.86
N LEU A 145 11.70 21.15 -4.36
CA LEU A 145 11.85 22.35 -5.19
C LEU A 145 13.15 22.32 -6.02
N SER A 146 14.20 21.66 -5.51
CA SER A 146 15.48 21.47 -6.21
C SER A 146 15.43 20.46 -7.37
N TYR A 147 14.51 19.48 -7.34
CA TYR A 147 14.46 18.37 -8.29
C TYR A 147 13.72 18.71 -9.60
N ARG A 148 12.71 19.60 -9.54
CA ARG A 148 11.87 19.99 -10.68
C ARG A 148 12.63 20.54 -11.89
N ILE A 149 13.89 20.97 -11.71
CA ILE A 149 14.75 21.54 -12.76
C ILE A 149 15.31 20.45 -13.72
N ARG A 150 15.31 19.16 -13.36
CA ARG A 150 15.98 18.09 -14.14
C ARG A 150 15.08 17.29 -15.10
N LYS A 151 13.74 17.45 -15.04
CA LYS A 151 12.77 16.61 -15.80
C LYS A 151 12.84 16.79 -17.33
N SER A 152 13.41 17.88 -17.83
CA SER A 152 13.45 18.22 -19.26
C SER A 152 14.35 17.31 -20.14
N LYS A 153 15.08 16.36 -19.55
CA LYS A 153 16.01 15.46 -20.27
C LYS A 153 15.55 14.02 -20.43
N PHE A 154 14.43 13.62 -19.83
CA PHE A 154 14.00 12.22 -19.87
C PHE A 154 13.22 11.92 -21.16
N ARG A 155 13.68 10.91 -21.90
CA ARG A 155 12.94 10.31 -23.02
C ARG A 155 12.40 8.96 -22.56
N HIS A 156 11.08 8.79 -22.65
CA HIS A 156 10.42 7.51 -22.41
C HIS A 156 10.91 6.47 -23.43
N LYS A 157 11.38 5.31 -22.95
CA LYS A 157 11.59 4.12 -23.77
C LYS A 157 10.45 3.15 -23.48
N GLU A 158 9.92 2.52 -24.51
CA GLU A 158 8.92 1.47 -24.34
C GLU A 158 9.49 0.29 -23.56
N ASN A 159 8.62 -0.37 -22.78
CA ASN A 159 8.99 -1.56 -22.03
C ASN A 159 9.41 -2.68 -22.97
N ALA A 160 10.54 -3.33 -22.66
CA ALA A 160 11.06 -4.45 -23.44
C ALA A 160 10.22 -5.75 -23.29
N ARG A 161 9.27 -5.75 -22.35
CA ARG A 161 8.40 -6.87 -22.01
C ARG A 161 6.93 -6.43 -22.07
N ASN A 162 6.16 -7.09 -22.93
CA ASN A 162 4.73 -6.79 -23.12
C ASN A 162 3.82 -7.48 -22.10
N ASP A 163 4.36 -8.41 -21.32
CA ASP A 163 3.61 -9.15 -20.30
C ASP A 163 3.59 -8.44 -18.94
N ILE A 164 4.39 -7.39 -18.76
CA ILE A 164 4.42 -6.56 -17.57
C ILE A 164 3.73 -5.22 -17.89
N PRO A 165 2.67 -4.84 -17.15
CA PRO A 165 1.98 -3.58 -17.41
C PRO A 165 2.90 -2.37 -17.23
N ASN A 166 2.63 -1.29 -17.97
CA ASN A 166 3.52 -0.11 -18.02
C ASN A 166 3.70 0.66 -16.70
N HIS A 167 2.87 0.38 -15.70
CA HIS A 167 2.96 0.99 -14.38
C HIS A 167 3.84 0.19 -13.39
N PHE A 168 4.31 -0.99 -13.80
CA PHE A 168 5.30 -1.77 -13.07
C PHE A 168 6.71 -1.51 -13.61
N CYS A 169 7.69 -1.42 -12.72
CA CYS A 169 9.09 -1.41 -13.10
C CYS A 169 9.60 -2.84 -13.30
N LEU A 170 10.50 -3.03 -14.26
CA LEU A 170 11.17 -4.31 -14.49
C LEU A 170 12.22 -4.63 -13.40
N ILE A 171 12.64 -3.61 -12.66
CA ILE A 171 13.68 -3.69 -11.64
C ILE A 171 13.11 -3.11 -10.34
N ASN A 172 13.29 -3.83 -9.25
CA ASN A 172 12.93 -3.40 -7.92
C ASN A 172 14.06 -2.57 -7.28
N THR A 173 13.80 -1.90 -6.17
CA THR A 173 14.83 -1.20 -5.39
C THR A 173 15.88 -2.18 -4.86
N SER A 174 17.11 -1.70 -4.74
CA SER A 174 18.24 -2.41 -4.16
C SER A 174 18.53 -1.88 -2.76
N ASP A 175 19.11 -2.71 -1.89
CA ASP A 175 19.46 -2.28 -0.54
C ASP A 175 20.43 -1.09 -0.57
N ARG A 176 20.14 -0.06 0.21
CA ARG A 176 21.00 1.12 0.33
C ARG A 176 22.12 0.92 1.34
N THR A 177 23.24 1.53 1.03
CA THR A 177 24.38 1.74 1.92
C THR A 177 24.34 3.15 2.51
N SER A 178 25.16 3.40 3.53
CA SER A 178 25.31 4.75 4.11
C SER A 178 25.91 5.77 3.14
N GLU A 179 26.51 5.32 2.04
CA GLU A 179 27.15 6.17 1.03
C GLU A 179 26.18 6.62 -0.06
N ASP A 180 25.01 5.98 -0.17
CA ASP A 180 24.03 6.28 -1.22
C ASP A 180 23.30 7.61 -0.96
N CYS A 181 23.48 8.56 -1.88
CA CYS A 181 22.81 9.84 -1.89
C CYS A 181 21.80 9.90 -3.04
N ILE A 182 20.50 10.05 -2.71
CA ILE A 182 19.42 10.04 -3.72
C ILE A 182 19.54 11.17 -4.75
N PHE A 183 20.34 12.21 -4.45
CA PHE A 183 20.56 13.37 -5.31
C PHE A 183 21.88 13.32 -6.10
N ASP A 184 22.79 12.41 -5.76
CA ASP A 184 24.07 12.23 -6.47
C ASP A 184 23.82 11.52 -7.80
N ASP A 185 24.36 12.06 -8.89
CA ASP A 185 24.21 11.46 -10.21
C ASP A 185 24.93 10.10 -10.33
N ASN A 186 25.92 9.81 -9.48
CA ASN A 186 26.66 8.54 -9.48
C ASN A 186 25.93 7.39 -8.76
N THR A 187 24.92 7.69 -7.93
CA THR A 187 24.12 6.65 -7.28
C THR A 187 23.21 5.98 -8.32
N GLU A 188 23.21 4.65 -8.35
CA GLU A 188 22.34 3.87 -9.23
C GLU A 188 20.87 4.15 -8.92
N VAL A 189 20.02 4.15 -9.96
CA VAL A 189 18.61 4.60 -9.82
C VAL A 189 17.83 3.73 -8.83
N GLU A 190 18.16 2.44 -8.73
CA GLU A 190 17.56 1.48 -7.79
C GLU A 190 17.86 1.78 -6.31
N ASN A 191 18.88 2.61 -6.03
CA ASN A 191 19.22 3.08 -4.68
C ASN A 191 18.70 4.51 -4.41
N LYS A 192 18.05 5.16 -5.39
CA LYS A 192 17.52 6.53 -5.27
C LYS A 192 16.07 6.55 -4.80
N TYR A 193 15.82 6.11 -3.57
CA TYR A 193 14.47 6.08 -3.00
C TYR A 193 14.44 6.58 -1.55
N ILE A 194 13.23 6.94 -1.11
CA ILE A 194 12.92 7.30 0.26
C ILE A 194 12.25 6.09 0.91
N GLU A 195 12.73 5.69 2.08
CA GLU A 195 12.12 4.65 2.90
C GLU A 195 11.31 5.29 4.03
N ILE A 196 10.08 4.83 4.23
CA ILE A 196 9.19 5.32 5.28
C ILE A 196 8.65 4.14 6.06
N CYS A 197 8.84 4.16 7.38
CA CYS A 197 8.18 3.22 8.27
C CYS A 197 6.82 3.77 8.70
N ILE A 198 5.77 3.01 8.43
CA ILE A 198 4.41 3.27 8.90
C ILE A 198 4.20 2.43 10.17
N ASN A 199 3.88 3.09 11.27
CA ASN A 199 3.50 2.43 12.52
C ASN A 199 1.98 2.39 12.66
N LYS A 200 1.50 1.61 13.63
CA LYS A 200 0.08 1.61 14.00
C LYS A 200 -0.43 3.05 14.17
N GLY A 201 -1.56 3.35 13.56
CA GLY A 201 -2.19 4.67 13.61
C GLY A 201 -1.69 5.63 12.54
N ASP A 202 -0.46 5.43 12.03
CA ASP A 202 0.09 6.29 10.98
C ASP A 202 -0.75 6.21 9.70
N ILE A 203 -0.90 7.37 9.06
CA ILE A 203 -1.52 7.54 7.75
C ILE A 203 -0.42 7.97 6.79
N LEU A 204 -0.30 7.27 5.66
CA LEU A 204 0.58 7.67 4.55
C LEU A 204 -0.27 8.08 3.36
N TYR A 205 -0.18 9.35 2.99
CA TYR A 205 -0.63 9.83 1.70
C TYR A 205 0.44 9.54 0.64
N LEU A 206 0.07 8.81 -0.40
CA LEU A 206 0.91 8.47 -1.53
C LEU A 206 0.29 9.03 -2.81
N PRO A 207 0.86 10.09 -3.42
CA PRO A 207 0.27 10.71 -4.59
C PRO A 207 0.28 9.79 -5.81
N CYS A 208 -0.68 10.01 -6.70
CA CYS A 208 -0.74 9.34 -7.99
C CYS A 208 0.60 9.43 -8.76
N GLY A 209 1.01 8.30 -9.37
CA GLY A 209 2.23 8.21 -10.17
C GLY A 209 3.53 8.09 -9.39
N TRP A 210 3.49 8.00 -8.05
CA TRP A 210 4.68 7.67 -7.26
C TRP A 210 4.95 6.17 -7.31
N PHE A 211 6.16 5.82 -7.76
CA PHE A 211 6.64 4.45 -7.67
C PHE A 211 6.89 4.07 -6.22
N HIS A 212 6.40 2.90 -5.81
CA HIS A 212 6.47 2.43 -4.44
C HIS A 212 6.63 0.91 -4.35
N GLU A 213 7.27 0.48 -3.27
CA GLU A 213 7.36 -0.91 -2.83
C GLU A 213 6.88 -0.99 -1.38
N VAL A 214 6.06 -1.99 -1.09
CA VAL A 214 5.54 -2.22 0.26
C VAL A 214 6.17 -3.49 0.83
N LYS A 215 6.67 -3.36 2.06
CA LYS A 215 7.11 -4.45 2.93
C LYS A 215 6.23 -4.42 4.18
N SER A 216 5.61 -5.55 4.55
CA SER A 216 4.75 -5.64 5.73
C SER A 216 5.24 -6.75 6.65
N PHE A 217 5.18 -6.59 7.98
CA PHE A 217 5.66 -7.58 8.94
C PHE A 217 4.77 -7.61 10.18
N SER A 218 4.60 -8.80 10.77
CA SER A 218 3.65 -8.99 11.87
C SER A 218 4.22 -8.77 13.28
N ASN A 219 5.53 -8.91 13.49
CA ASN A 219 6.06 -9.17 14.84
C ASN A 219 7.19 -8.27 15.35
N GLU A 220 7.69 -7.29 14.60
CA GLU A 220 8.75 -6.41 15.09
C GLU A 220 8.58 -4.97 14.61
N LYS A 221 8.84 -4.02 15.53
CA LYS A 221 9.18 -2.65 15.17
C LYS A 221 10.49 -2.68 14.38
N TRP A 222 10.39 -2.55 13.06
CA TRP A 222 11.54 -2.32 12.20
C TRP A 222 12.21 -0.96 12.48
N CYS A 223 11.45 -0.07 13.12
CA CYS A 223 11.75 1.31 13.45
C CYS A 223 11.05 1.59 14.81
#